data_AF-A0A4P5RT55-F1
#
_entry.id   AF-A0A4P5RT55-F1
#
_cell.length_a   1.000
_cell.length_b   1.000
_cell.length_c   1.000
_cell.angle_alpha   90.00
_cell.angle_beta   90.00
_cell.angle_gamma   90.00
#
_symmetry.space_group_name_H-M   'P 1'
#
loop_
_entity.id
_entity.type
_entity.pdbx_description
1 polymer ?
#
loop_
_entity_poly.entity_id
_entity_poly.type
_entity_poly.pdbx_seq_one_letter_code
_entity_poly.pdbx_strand_id
1 'polypeptide(L)'
;MEITTVSDDVIVLHDGCDVYRYEDLQPATQYTFHGLTVTTLARPEGELLSTFATVNDVHFGEVDCGVIDDDPRGPIQRSRPGEMPYPEIMNQGACAEILATHPAYVIVKGDLTHAGSDIEFDAFRDCYVGHFADKLRVIRGNHDAYLGQHLYDEDVWIEMPGICVALMDTAIPTETTGDIAAGQLAWLSERAASTDLAVLVMGHHQQWTPDPNGGTRRNENYFGINPDSSDALNDVVAKHRNIIGYTAGHTHRHRVRSMACGVPTIEIGCVKDFPGTWAQYRVYEGGVMQVVHRISSPDALEWSERCRHLYADTGMDYESYALGTLAERCFVFPNRS
;
A
#
# COMPACT_ATOMS: atom_id res chain seq x y z
N MET A 1 -13.52 -4.64 -18.47
CA MET A 1 -14.05 -5.17 -17.21
C MET A 1 -13.03 -6.04 -16.50
N GLU A 2 -12.79 -5.75 -15.22
CA GLU A 2 -11.75 -6.35 -14.39
C GLU A 2 -12.30 -6.63 -12.99
N ILE A 3 -11.89 -7.74 -12.37
CA ILE A 3 -12.16 -7.97 -10.93
C ILE A 3 -11.05 -7.29 -10.14
N THR A 4 -11.39 -6.23 -9.43
CA THR A 4 -10.41 -5.40 -8.71
C THR A 4 -10.29 -5.82 -7.26
N THR A 5 -11.40 -6.24 -6.64
CA THR A 5 -11.49 -6.53 -5.20
C THR A 5 -12.17 -7.89 -4.97
N VAL A 6 -11.60 -8.71 -4.09
CA VAL A 6 -12.23 -9.95 -3.60
C VAL A 6 -11.93 -10.14 -2.11
N SER A 7 -12.96 -10.26 -1.29
CA SER A 7 -12.87 -10.72 0.10
C SER A 7 -13.52 -12.09 0.25
N ASP A 8 -13.76 -12.52 1.50
CA ASP A 8 -14.56 -13.69 1.82
C ASP A 8 -16.06 -13.54 1.48
N ASP A 9 -16.56 -12.31 1.36
CA ASP A 9 -17.98 -11.99 1.27
C ASP A 9 -18.35 -10.93 0.20
N VAL A 10 -17.35 -10.32 -0.44
CA VAL A 10 -17.54 -9.24 -1.43
C VAL A 10 -16.69 -9.50 -2.67
N ILE A 11 -17.26 -9.21 -3.83
CA ILE A 11 -16.56 -9.11 -5.11
C ILE A 11 -16.92 -7.75 -5.74
N VAL A 12 -15.91 -7.02 -6.21
CA VAL A 12 -16.09 -5.77 -6.97
C VAL A 12 -15.42 -5.89 -8.33
N LEU A 13 -16.16 -5.50 -9.37
CA LEU A 13 -15.67 -5.38 -10.74
C LEU A 13 -15.78 -3.94 -11.21
N HIS A 14 -14.83 -3.54 -12.03
CA HIS A 14 -14.83 -2.25 -12.70
C HIS A 14 -14.81 -2.44 -14.21
N ASP A 15 -15.64 -1.69 -14.93
CA ASP A 15 -15.60 -1.59 -16.39
C ASP A 15 -15.46 -0.11 -16.78
N GLY A 16 -14.22 0.34 -16.93
CA GLY A 16 -13.93 1.78 -16.93
C GLY A 16 -14.39 2.42 -15.62
N CYS A 17 -15.31 3.39 -15.72
CA CYS A 17 -15.90 4.06 -14.57
C CYS A 17 -17.15 3.35 -13.98
N ASP A 18 -17.65 2.28 -14.62
CA ASP A 18 -18.79 1.54 -14.10
C ASP A 18 -18.36 0.55 -13.01
N VAL A 19 -19.10 0.52 -11.90
CA VAL A 19 -18.78 -0.31 -10.72
C VAL A 19 -19.88 -1.32 -10.48
N TYR A 20 -19.51 -2.59 -10.40
CA TYR A 20 -20.40 -3.70 -10.08
C TYR A 20 -19.95 -4.33 -8.76
N ARG A 21 -20.81 -4.26 -7.75
CA ARG A 21 -20.52 -4.75 -6.39
C ARG A 21 -21.50 -5.85 -6.01
N TYR A 22 -20.94 -6.97 -5.56
CA TYR A 22 -21.69 -8.12 -5.06
C TYR A 22 -21.27 -8.38 -3.62
N GLU A 23 -22.24 -8.39 -2.71
CA GLU A 23 -22.05 -8.55 -1.26
C GLU A 23 -22.79 -9.81 -0.77
N ASP A 24 -22.65 -10.12 0.52
CA ASP A 24 -23.27 -11.28 1.19
C ASP A 24 -22.91 -12.62 0.52
N LEU A 25 -21.73 -12.70 -0.10
CA LEU A 25 -21.25 -13.90 -0.76
C LEU A 25 -20.76 -14.93 0.27
N GLN A 26 -20.74 -16.20 -0.14
CA GLN A 26 -20.21 -17.27 0.69
C GLN A 26 -18.69 -17.33 0.56
N PRO A 27 -17.94 -17.51 1.66
CA PRO A 27 -16.49 -17.72 1.62
C PRO A 27 -16.10 -18.95 0.81
N ALA A 28 -14.88 -18.94 0.26
CA ALA A 28 -14.30 -20.06 -0.51
C ALA A 28 -15.22 -20.61 -1.62
N THR A 29 -16.05 -19.75 -2.22
CA THR A 29 -17.08 -20.14 -3.19
C THR A 29 -16.80 -19.50 -4.54
N GLN A 30 -16.95 -20.28 -5.61
CA GLN A 30 -16.79 -19.79 -6.97
C GLN A 30 -18.07 -19.14 -7.47
N TYR A 31 -17.92 -17.95 -8.07
CA TYR A 31 -18.97 -17.19 -8.72
C TYR A 31 -18.57 -16.84 -10.15
N THR A 32 -19.56 -16.63 -11.01
CA THR A 32 -19.38 -16.10 -12.37
C THR A 32 -20.22 -14.84 -12.53
N PHE A 33 -19.57 -13.71 -12.76
CA PHE A 33 -20.21 -12.43 -13.04
C PHE A 33 -19.70 -11.90 -14.37
N HIS A 34 -20.60 -11.51 -15.26
CA HIS A 34 -20.23 -10.94 -16.57
C HIS A 34 -19.24 -11.82 -17.38
N GLY A 35 -19.29 -13.15 -17.21
CA GLY A 35 -18.38 -14.09 -17.87
C GLY A 35 -17.00 -14.26 -17.20
N LEU A 36 -16.70 -13.49 -16.14
CA LEU A 36 -15.49 -13.63 -15.34
C LEU A 36 -15.75 -14.56 -14.15
N THR A 37 -14.88 -15.55 -13.97
CA THR A 37 -14.99 -16.52 -12.88
C THR A 37 -13.98 -16.19 -11.79
N VAL A 38 -14.44 -16.20 -10.55
CA VAL A 38 -13.64 -15.84 -9.39
C VAL A 38 -14.12 -16.57 -8.15
N THR A 39 -13.21 -16.84 -7.23
CA THR A 39 -13.49 -17.49 -5.96
C THR A 39 -13.27 -16.51 -4.83
N THR A 40 -14.27 -16.33 -3.98
CA THR A 40 -14.13 -15.56 -2.73
C THR A 40 -13.05 -16.17 -1.86
N LEU A 41 -12.38 -15.36 -1.05
CA LEU A 41 -11.34 -15.84 -0.16
C LEU A 41 -11.93 -16.80 0.90
N ALA A 42 -11.12 -17.74 1.37
CA ALA A 42 -11.48 -18.46 2.59
C ALA A 42 -11.45 -17.47 3.76
N ARG A 43 -12.54 -17.43 4.54
CA ARG A 43 -12.56 -16.66 5.78
C ARG A 43 -11.62 -17.34 6.79
N PRO A 44 -10.67 -16.61 7.41
CA PRO A 44 -9.89 -17.17 8.50
C PRO A 44 -10.79 -17.65 9.65
N GLU A 45 -10.34 -18.65 10.40
CA GLU A 45 -11.14 -19.22 11.50
C GLU A 45 -11.36 -18.21 12.64
N GLY A 46 -12.45 -18.39 13.38
CA GLY A 46 -12.78 -17.60 14.56
C GLY A 46 -13.44 -16.25 14.27
N GLU A 47 -13.56 -15.45 15.31
CA GLU A 47 -14.25 -14.14 15.26
C GLU A 47 -13.38 -13.06 14.59
N LEU A 48 -14.04 -12.08 13.96
CA LEU A 48 -13.39 -10.85 13.51
C LEU A 48 -13.06 -9.97 14.73
N LEU A 49 -11.77 -9.77 14.98
CA LEU A 49 -11.27 -9.04 16.16
C LEU A 49 -11.10 -7.54 15.89
N SER A 50 -10.55 -7.18 14.72
CA SER A 50 -10.36 -5.78 14.34
C SER A 50 -10.25 -5.61 12.83
N THR A 51 -10.44 -4.37 12.38
CA THR A 51 -10.16 -3.96 11.00
C THR A 51 -9.31 -2.70 11.02
N PHE A 52 -8.41 -2.56 10.06
CA PHE A 52 -7.68 -1.32 9.83
C PHE A 52 -7.47 -1.11 8.32
N ALA A 53 -7.14 0.12 7.93
CA ALA A 53 -6.93 0.46 6.53
C ALA A 53 -5.54 1.08 6.33
N THR A 54 -4.98 0.91 5.13
CA THR A 54 -3.75 1.57 4.72
C THR A 54 -3.92 2.30 3.41
N VAL A 55 -3.20 3.42 3.29
CA VAL A 55 -2.92 4.13 2.03
C VAL A 55 -1.41 4.36 1.91
N ASN A 56 -0.95 4.78 0.74
CA ASN A 56 0.42 5.18 0.43
C ASN A 56 0.42 6.01 -0.86
N ASP A 57 1.49 6.77 -1.07
CA ASP A 57 1.71 7.51 -2.31
C ASP A 57 0.49 8.39 -2.61
N VAL A 58 0.18 9.27 -1.65
CA VAL A 58 -0.97 10.18 -1.69
C VAL A 58 -0.62 11.53 -2.34
N HIS A 59 0.67 11.90 -2.37
CA HIS A 59 1.28 12.94 -3.21
C HIS A 59 0.55 14.29 -3.28
N PHE A 60 0.16 14.85 -2.14
CA PHE A 60 -0.37 16.21 -2.13
C PHE A 60 0.63 17.20 -2.74
N GLY A 61 0.14 18.06 -3.64
CA GLY A 61 0.95 19.04 -4.38
C GLY A 61 1.41 18.62 -5.77
N GLU A 62 1.28 17.35 -6.13
CA GLU A 62 1.70 16.89 -7.46
C GLU A 62 0.78 17.48 -8.55
N VAL A 63 1.38 18.01 -9.61
CA VAL A 63 0.67 18.61 -10.75
C VAL A 63 0.77 17.75 -12.00
N ASP A 64 1.95 17.15 -12.22
CA ASP A 64 2.31 16.41 -13.42
C ASP A 64 2.41 14.91 -13.08
N CYS A 65 1.32 14.18 -13.30
CA CYS A 65 1.30 12.74 -13.06
C CYS A 65 1.93 11.98 -14.24
N GLY A 66 2.85 11.07 -13.93
CA GLY A 66 3.55 10.26 -14.93
C GLY A 66 4.89 10.82 -15.40
N VAL A 67 5.54 11.65 -14.58
CA VAL A 67 6.91 12.11 -14.81
C VAL A 67 7.88 11.25 -14.00
N ILE A 68 8.91 10.72 -14.64
CA ILE A 68 10.03 10.03 -13.98
C ILE A 68 11.29 10.86 -14.24
N ASP A 69 11.97 11.29 -13.17
CA ASP A 69 13.12 12.19 -13.24
C ASP A 69 12.82 13.43 -14.11
N ASP A 70 13.74 13.79 -15.01
CA ASP A 70 13.58 14.87 -15.99
C ASP A 70 13.08 14.36 -17.36
N ASP A 71 12.53 13.14 -17.44
CA ASP A 71 12.10 12.55 -18.72
C ASP A 71 10.75 13.16 -19.17
N PRO A 72 10.72 13.91 -20.29
CA PRO A 72 9.50 14.55 -20.75
C PRO A 72 8.57 13.59 -21.51
N ARG A 73 8.95 12.32 -21.68
CA ARG A 73 8.13 11.32 -22.37
C ARG A 73 6.86 11.03 -21.57
N GLY A 74 5.75 10.92 -22.29
CA GLY A 74 4.43 10.80 -21.68
C GLY A 74 3.81 9.40 -21.80
N PRO A 75 2.47 9.35 -21.78
CA PRO A 75 1.56 10.47 -21.57
C PRO A 75 1.66 11.02 -20.13
N ILE A 76 1.83 12.34 -20.01
CA ILE A 76 1.76 13.06 -18.72
C ILE A 76 0.32 13.52 -18.52
N GLN A 77 -0.27 13.23 -17.36
CA GLN A 77 -1.62 13.64 -17.00
C GLN A 77 -1.58 14.83 -16.03
N ARG A 78 -2.58 15.70 -16.14
CA ARG A 78 -2.81 16.84 -15.24
C ARG A 78 -4.31 16.99 -14.99
N SER A 79 -4.72 17.49 -13.84
CA SER A 79 -6.10 17.98 -13.68
C SER A 79 -6.40 19.02 -14.76
N ARG A 80 -7.60 18.96 -15.37
CA ARG A 80 -7.97 19.93 -16.41
C ARG A 80 -8.15 21.32 -15.78
N PRO A 81 -8.02 22.42 -16.55
CA PRO A 81 -8.25 23.76 -16.03
C PRO A 81 -9.63 23.88 -15.35
N GLY A 82 -9.64 24.24 -14.07
CA GLY A 82 -10.84 24.39 -13.26
C GLY A 82 -11.30 23.12 -12.53
N GLU A 83 -10.68 21.96 -12.79
CA GLU A 83 -10.84 20.77 -11.94
C GLU A 83 -10.06 20.96 -10.63
N MET A 84 -10.52 20.26 -9.58
CA MET A 84 -9.74 20.11 -8.35
C MET A 84 -8.42 19.38 -8.67
N PRO A 85 -7.31 19.67 -7.97
CA PRO A 85 -6.10 18.91 -8.21
C PRO A 85 -6.34 17.43 -7.86
N TYR A 86 -5.76 16.54 -8.65
CA TYR A 86 -6.11 15.12 -8.59
C TYR A 86 -5.68 14.42 -7.31
N PRO A 87 -4.59 14.82 -6.60
CA PRO A 87 -4.30 14.24 -5.30
C PRO A 87 -5.48 14.43 -4.35
N GLU A 88 -6.12 15.61 -4.34
CA GLU A 88 -7.28 15.89 -3.51
C GLU A 88 -8.49 15.05 -3.92
N ILE A 89 -8.77 14.91 -5.22
CA ILE A 89 -9.88 14.07 -5.72
C ILE A 89 -9.71 12.62 -5.26
N MET A 90 -8.52 12.05 -5.50
CA MET A 90 -8.24 10.65 -5.18
C MET A 90 -8.28 10.40 -3.67
N ASN A 91 -7.64 11.27 -2.88
CA ASN A 91 -7.59 11.11 -1.44
C ASN A 91 -8.94 11.36 -0.77
N GLN A 92 -9.77 12.30 -1.26
CA GLN A 92 -11.14 12.46 -0.76
C GLN A 92 -11.99 11.21 -1.01
N GLY A 93 -11.85 10.60 -2.19
CA GLY A 93 -12.50 9.32 -2.52
C GLY A 93 -12.06 8.19 -1.58
N ALA A 94 -10.75 8.03 -1.40
CA ALA A 94 -10.18 7.05 -0.47
C ALA A 94 -10.67 7.26 0.96
N CYS A 95 -10.61 8.50 1.48
CA CYS A 95 -11.05 8.84 2.83
C CYS A 95 -12.53 8.49 3.04
N ALA A 96 -13.41 8.84 2.09
CA ALA A 96 -14.84 8.57 2.18
C ALA A 96 -15.14 7.07 2.26
N GLU A 97 -14.47 6.25 1.43
CA GLU A 97 -14.65 4.80 1.43
C GLU A 97 -14.10 4.15 2.70
N ILE A 98 -12.89 4.54 3.13
CA ILE A 98 -12.26 4.04 4.34
C ILE A 98 -13.15 4.33 5.57
N LEU A 99 -13.69 5.55 5.67
CA LEU A 99 -14.60 5.93 6.76
C LEU A 99 -15.83 5.03 6.84
N ALA A 100 -16.39 4.64 5.71
CA ALA A 100 -17.55 3.75 5.65
C ALA A 100 -17.26 2.34 6.19
N THR A 101 -15.98 1.96 6.31
CA THR A 101 -15.59 0.66 6.89
C THR A 101 -15.33 0.70 8.40
N HIS A 102 -15.41 1.87 9.02
CA HIS A 102 -15.20 2.08 10.46
C HIS A 102 -13.92 1.42 11.03
N PRO A 103 -12.73 1.64 10.43
CA PRO A 103 -11.52 0.97 10.88
C PRO A 103 -11.11 1.43 12.29
N ALA A 104 -10.35 0.57 12.98
CA ALA A 104 -9.68 0.89 14.23
C ALA A 104 -8.59 1.97 14.00
N TYR A 105 -7.80 1.81 12.94
CA TYR A 105 -6.77 2.75 12.51
C TYR A 105 -6.73 2.92 10.99
N VAL A 106 -6.26 4.09 10.56
CA VAL A 106 -5.87 4.37 9.16
C VAL A 106 -4.39 4.69 9.15
N ILE A 107 -3.63 3.96 8.35
CA ILE A 107 -2.17 4.02 8.32
C ILE A 107 -1.71 4.54 6.95
N VAL A 108 -0.98 5.65 6.92
CA VAL A 108 -0.39 6.20 5.70
C VAL A 108 1.10 5.84 5.66
N LYS A 109 1.50 5.05 4.66
CA LYS A 109 2.86 4.51 4.54
C LYS A 109 3.73 5.32 3.56
N GLY A 110 3.88 6.60 3.85
CA GLY A 110 4.78 7.50 3.10
C GLY A 110 4.24 8.06 1.80
N ASP A 111 5.04 8.98 1.27
CA ASP A 111 4.77 9.87 0.13
C ASP A 111 3.45 10.63 0.32
N LEU A 112 3.43 11.37 1.44
CA LEU A 112 2.34 12.26 1.83
C LEU A 112 2.26 13.45 0.88
N THR A 113 3.41 13.91 0.44
CA THR A 113 3.61 15.12 -0.36
C THR A 113 4.31 14.79 -1.67
N HIS A 114 4.35 15.75 -2.60
CA HIS A 114 5.16 15.60 -3.81
C HIS A 114 6.62 16.05 -3.61
N ALA A 115 6.90 17.07 -2.82
CA ALA A 115 8.27 17.55 -2.58
C ALA A 115 8.57 17.82 -1.10
N GLY A 116 7.56 17.73 -0.22
CA GLY A 116 7.65 17.99 1.20
C GLY A 116 7.57 19.47 1.58
N SER A 117 6.95 20.31 0.76
CA SER A 117 6.73 21.71 1.16
C SER A 117 5.68 21.81 2.28
N ASP A 118 5.73 22.88 3.08
CA ASP A 118 4.77 23.09 4.17
C ASP A 118 3.31 23.10 3.69
N ILE A 119 3.05 23.66 2.50
CA ILE A 119 1.72 23.72 1.88
C ILE A 119 1.21 22.32 1.52
N GLU A 120 2.08 21.44 1.04
CA GLU A 120 1.72 20.05 0.71
C GLU A 120 1.40 19.26 1.97
N PHE A 121 2.19 19.46 3.03
CA PHE A 121 1.91 18.86 4.33
C PHE A 121 0.61 19.40 4.96
N ASP A 122 0.31 20.69 4.81
CA ASP A 122 -0.96 21.28 5.23
C ASP A 122 -2.13 20.64 4.47
N ALA A 123 -2.04 20.49 3.15
CA ALA A 123 -3.06 19.83 2.34
C ALA A 123 -3.29 18.37 2.76
N PHE A 124 -2.20 17.62 3.03
CA PHE A 124 -2.29 16.28 3.61
C PHE A 124 -3.04 16.27 4.95
N ARG A 125 -2.68 17.18 5.87
CA ARG A 125 -3.32 17.27 7.20
C ARG A 125 -4.80 17.62 7.08
N ASP A 126 -5.15 18.59 6.24
CA ASP A 126 -6.53 19.00 6.02
C ASP A 126 -7.38 17.83 5.49
N CYS A 127 -6.81 17.00 4.61
CA CYS A 127 -7.50 15.83 4.09
C CYS A 127 -7.57 14.67 5.09
N TYR A 128 -6.48 14.27 5.74
CA TYR A 128 -6.47 13.04 6.54
C TYR A 128 -6.72 13.26 8.04
N VAL A 129 -6.12 14.28 8.64
CA VAL A 129 -6.27 14.54 10.09
C VAL A 129 -7.71 14.93 10.41
N GLY A 130 -8.35 15.71 9.55
CA GLY A 130 -9.76 16.11 9.72
C GLY A 130 -10.74 14.94 9.74
N HIS A 131 -10.47 13.86 9.00
CA HIS A 131 -11.35 12.69 8.91
C HIS A 131 -11.05 11.62 9.96
N PHE A 132 -9.78 11.40 10.29
CA PHE A 132 -9.38 10.23 11.10
C PHE A 132 -8.84 10.57 12.49
N ALA A 133 -8.43 11.81 12.73
CA ALA A 133 -7.99 12.31 14.03
C ALA A 133 -7.04 11.32 14.76
N ASP A 134 -7.44 10.83 15.93
CA ASP A 134 -6.68 9.93 16.79
C ASP A 134 -6.50 8.52 16.22
N LYS A 135 -7.20 8.17 15.14
CA LYS A 135 -7.04 6.91 14.39
C LYS A 135 -6.00 6.98 13.28
N LEU A 136 -5.48 8.16 12.96
CA LEU A 136 -4.48 8.30 11.90
C LEU A 136 -3.08 7.94 12.43
N ARG A 137 -2.36 7.10 11.70
CA ARG A 137 -0.93 6.80 11.93
C ARG A 137 -0.19 7.03 10.63
N VAL A 138 0.95 7.69 10.69
CA VAL A 138 1.62 8.23 9.51
C VAL A 138 3.11 8.00 9.66
N ILE A 139 3.74 7.57 8.57
CA ILE A 139 5.18 7.65 8.39
C ILE A 139 5.45 8.35 7.07
N ARG A 140 6.61 8.98 6.96
CA ARG A 140 7.08 9.62 5.73
C ARG A 140 7.55 8.61 4.68
N GLY A 141 7.53 9.03 3.42
CA GLY A 141 8.24 8.41 2.31
C GLY A 141 9.41 9.29 1.87
N ASN A 142 10.03 8.96 0.73
CA ASN A 142 11.15 9.74 0.20
C ASN A 142 10.71 11.15 -0.26
N HIS A 143 9.52 11.29 -0.86
CA HIS A 143 9.02 12.60 -1.32
C HIS A 143 8.82 13.60 -0.18
N ASP A 144 8.52 13.09 1.01
CA ASP A 144 8.34 13.88 2.23
C ASP A 144 9.65 14.39 2.83
N ALA A 145 10.80 13.88 2.36
CA ALA A 145 12.12 14.14 2.93
C ALA A 145 13.10 14.78 1.93
N TYR A 146 12.67 15.10 0.70
CA TYR A 146 13.57 15.64 -0.34
C TYR A 146 14.19 17.00 -0.01
N LEU A 147 13.58 17.80 0.85
CA LEU A 147 14.15 19.06 1.34
C LEU A 147 14.74 18.92 2.75
N GLY A 148 14.98 17.69 3.21
CA GLY A 148 15.58 17.40 4.52
C GLY A 148 14.60 17.57 5.69
N GLN A 149 13.31 17.33 5.46
CA GLN A 149 12.26 17.46 6.48
C GLN A 149 12.30 16.29 7.47
N HIS A 150 11.94 16.59 8.72
CA HIS A 150 11.89 15.67 9.85
C HIS A 150 10.47 15.54 10.40
N LEU A 151 9.49 15.40 9.51
CA LEU A 151 8.09 15.18 9.86
C LEU A 151 7.73 13.72 9.62
N TYR A 152 7.08 13.09 10.61
CA TYR A 152 6.67 11.68 10.55
C TYR A 152 7.85 10.71 10.33
N ASP A 153 9.01 11.00 10.93
CA ASP A 153 10.27 10.24 10.82
C ASP A 153 10.56 9.33 12.02
N GLU A 154 9.50 8.94 12.74
CA GLU A 154 9.60 8.07 13.93
C GLU A 154 8.88 6.74 13.72
N ASP A 155 9.55 5.64 14.05
CA ASP A 155 8.93 4.30 14.05
C ASP A 155 7.78 4.23 15.07
N VAL A 156 6.64 3.70 14.65
CA VAL A 156 5.42 3.61 15.46
C VAL A 156 5.03 2.15 15.67
N TRP A 157 4.86 1.75 16.93
CA TRP A 157 4.24 0.49 17.30
C TRP A 157 2.75 0.69 17.59
N ILE A 158 1.89 -0.05 16.89
CA ILE A 158 0.43 0.07 16.98
C ILE A 158 -0.13 -1.27 17.44
N GLU A 159 -0.91 -1.27 18.52
CA GLU A 159 -1.57 -2.47 19.04
C GLU A 159 -3.06 -2.41 18.76
N MET A 160 -3.60 -3.54 18.29
CA MET A 160 -5.01 -3.75 18.00
C MET A 160 -5.43 -5.15 18.49
N PRO A 161 -6.73 -5.41 18.70
CA PRO A 161 -7.20 -6.76 18.95
C PRO A 161 -6.72 -7.74 17.86
N GLY A 162 -5.92 -8.74 18.26
CA GLY A 162 -5.41 -9.80 17.40
C GLY A 162 -4.11 -9.52 16.65
N ILE A 163 -3.61 -8.27 16.63
CA ILE A 163 -2.42 -7.92 15.83
C ILE A 163 -1.66 -6.72 16.39
N CYS A 164 -0.34 -6.70 16.16
CA CYS A 164 0.49 -5.51 16.26
C CYS A 164 0.99 -5.08 14.88
N VAL A 165 1.13 -3.78 14.66
CA VAL A 165 1.75 -3.22 13.46
C VAL A 165 3.00 -2.47 13.85
N ALA A 166 4.11 -2.77 13.16
CA ALA A 166 5.33 -1.99 13.21
C ALA A 166 5.41 -1.10 11.97
N LEU A 167 5.08 0.18 12.11
CA LEU A 167 5.21 1.17 11.03
C LEU A 167 6.58 1.82 11.14
N MET A 168 7.45 1.60 10.15
CA MET A 168 8.86 1.95 10.21
C MET A 168 9.23 3.03 9.18
N ASP A 169 10.02 4.01 9.60
CA ASP A 169 10.64 4.97 8.68
C ASP A 169 11.70 4.26 7.86
N THR A 170 11.60 4.41 6.55
CA THR A 170 12.57 3.85 5.60
C THR A 170 13.23 4.95 4.76
N ALA A 171 12.82 6.21 4.93
CA ALA A 171 13.29 7.31 4.10
C ALA A 171 14.64 7.81 4.58
N ILE A 172 15.60 7.82 3.66
CA ILE A 172 16.86 8.52 3.83
C ILE A 172 16.62 9.98 3.41
N PRO A 173 16.87 10.98 4.27
CA PRO A 173 16.66 12.38 3.89
C PRO A 173 17.39 12.74 2.60
N THR A 174 16.72 13.49 1.73
CA THR A 174 17.21 13.94 0.41
C THR A 174 17.46 12.86 -0.65
N GLU A 175 17.17 11.59 -0.37
CA GLU A 175 17.39 10.47 -1.29
C GLU A 175 16.07 9.79 -1.67
N THR A 176 16.02 9.21 -2.87
CA THR A 176 14.87 8.41 -3.34
C THR A 176 14.93 6.96 -2.84
N THR A 177 16.11 6.45 -2.53
CA THR A 177 16.28 5.08 -2.01
C THR A 177 15.98 5.02 -0.51
N GLY A 178 15.63 3.83 -0.02
CA GLY A 178 15.35 3.60 1.39
C GLY A 178 16.42 2.80 2.11
N ASP A 179 16.42 2.89 3.43
CA ASP A 179 17.25 2.06 4.31
C ASP A 179 16.53 1.74 5.62
N ILE A 180 17.03 0.76 6.38
CA ILE A 180 16.58 0.50 7.74
C ILE A 180 17.82 0.40 8.63
N ALA A 181 17.92 1.30 9.60
CA ALA A 181 19.05 1.33 10.51
C ALA A 181 19.06 0.11 11.45
N ALA A 182 20.25 -0.32 11.86
CA ALA A 182 20.43 -1.43 12.79
C ALA A 182 19.65 -1.24 14.12
N GLY A 183 19.51 0.00 14.58
CA GLY A 183 18.71 0.34 15.77
C GLY A 183 17.21 0.06 15.58
N GLN A 184 16.66 0.36 14.40
CA GLN A 184 15.26 0.07 14.07
C GLN A 184 15.00 -1.43 13.98
N LEU A 185 15.96 -2.20 13.42
CA LEU A 185 15.89 -3.67 13.38
C LEU A 185 15.97 -4.30 14.78
N ALA A 186 16.81 -3.75 15.66
CA ALA A 186 16.88 -4.17 17.05
C ALA A 186 15.55 -3.88 17.78
N TRP A 187 15.00 -2.68 17.60
CA TRP A 187 13.69 -2.29 18.11
C TRP A 187 12.57 -3.23 17.63
N LEU A 188 12.51 -3.53 16.33
CA LEU A 188 11.53 -4.45 15.77
C LEU A 188 11.64 -5.84 16.41
N SER A 189 12.87 -6.35 16.54
CA SER A 189 13.14 -7.64 17.18
C SER A 189 12.69 -7.67 18.65
N GLU A 190 12.95 -6.60 19.41
CA GLU A 190 12.54 -6.49 20.82
C GLU A 190 11.02 -6.42 20.95
N ARG A 191 10.35 -5.63 20.10
CA ARG A 191 8.89 -5.50 20.10
C ARG A 191 8.22 -6.81 19.71
N ALA A 192 8.68 -7.46 18.65
CA ALA A 192 8.16 -8.77 18.24
C ALA A 192 8.32 -9.84 19.32
N ALA A 193 9.42 -9.82 20.09
CA ALA A 193 9.63 -10.75 21.22
C ALA A 193 8.72 -10.47 22.43
N SER A 194 8.13 -9.28 22.52
CA SER A 194 7.31 -8.84 23.66
C SER A 194 5.83 -9.23 23.56
N THR A 195 5.41 -9.84 22.45
CA THR A 195 4.02 -10.19 22.17
C THR A 195 3.90 -11.56 21.53
N ASP A 196 2.82 -12.28 21.84
CA ASP A 196 2.44 -13.51 21.15
C ASP A 196 1.50 -13.23 19.96
N LEU A 197 1.05 -11.97 19.78
CA LEU A 197 0.19 -11.58 18.67
C LEU A 197 0.97 -11.57 17.35
N ALA A 198 0.24 -11.74 16.24
CA ALA A 198 0.79 -11.53 14.92
C ALA A 198 1.31 -10.09 14.78
N VAL A 199 2.44 -9.94 14.08
CA VAL A 199 3.09 -8.65 13.81
C VAL A 199 3.14 -8.44 12.30
N LEU A 200 2.57 -7.35 11.82
CA LEU A 200 2.71 -6.92 10.43
C LEU A 200 3.64 -5.71 10.37
N VAL A 201 4.74 -5.85 9.64
CA VAL A 201 5.70 -4.75 9.46
C VAL A 201 5.29 -3.95 8.23
N MET A 202 5.38 -2.63 8.33
CA MET A 202 5.01 -1.71 7.27
C MET A 202 6.09 -0.64 7.12
N GLY A 203 6.42 -0.29 5.89
CA GLY A 203 7.28 0.84 5.57
C GLY A 203 6.85 1.48 4.26
N HIS A 204 7.58 2.49 3.82
CA HIS A 204 7.32 3.11 2.53
C HIS A 204 8.01 2.32 1.40
N HIS A 205 9.32 2.12 1.50
CA HIS A 205 10.12 1.45 0.48
C HIS A 205 9.97 -0.06 0.51
N GLN A 206 9.85 -0.69 -0.66
CA GLN A 206 9.80 -2.14 -0.77
C GLN A 206 11.17 -2.79 -0.54
N GLN A 207 11.14 -4.00 0.01
CA GLN A 207 12.34 -4.79 0.25
C GLN A 207 13.00 -5.21 -1.06
N TRP A 208 14.34 -5.19 -1.09
CA TRP A 208 15.10 -5.91 -2.10
C TRP A 208 14.92 -7.41 -1.89
N THR A 209 14.58 -8.13 -2.95
CA THR A 209 14.58 -9.61 -2.94
C THR A 209 15.37 -10.12 -4.13
N PRO A 210 16.15 -11.20 -3.98
CA PRO A 210 16.77 -11.87 -5.12
C PRO A 210 15.69 -12.32 -6.12
N ASP A 211 15.81 -11.91 -7.38
CA ASP A 211 14.98 -12.42 -8.46
C ASP A 211 15.53 -13.80 -8.88
N PRO A 212 14.71 -14.88 -8.82
CA PRO A 212 15.11 -16.20 -9.28
C PRO A 212 15.61 -16.21 -10.74
N ASN A 213 15.18 -15.25 -11.55
CA ASN A 213 15.58 -15.11 -12.96
C ASN A 213 16.77 -14.15 -13.17
N GLY A 214 17.39 -13.66 -12.09
CA GLY A 214 18.59 -12.81 -12.14
C GLY A 214 18.32 -11.36 -12.53
N GLY A 215 17.07 -10.89 -12.51
CA GLY A 215 16.67 -9.53 -12.89
C GLY A 215 16.99 -8.45 -11.85
N THR A 216 17.09 -8.78 -10.56
CA THR A 216 17.47 -7.81 -9.52
C THR A 216 18.97 -7.87 -9.26
N ARG A 217 19.68 -6.80 -9.64
CA ARG A 217 21.10 -6.63 -9.28
C ARG A 217 21.18 -6.10 -7.84
N ARG A 218 22.07 -6.69 -7.05
CA ARG A 218 22.45 -6.12 -5.75
C ARG A 218 23.20 -4.81 -6.01
N ASN A 219 22.59 -3.69 -5.65
CA ASN A 219 23.10 -2.34 -5.85
C ASN A 219 22.77 -1.51 -4.61
N GLU A 220 23.72 -0.71 -4.13
CA GLU A 220 23.50 0.24 -3.03
C GLU A 220 22.43 1.29 -3.40
N ASN A 221 22.32 1.63 -4.68
CA ASN A 221 21.29 2.53 -5.22
C ASN A 221 20.04 1.77 -5.71
N TYR A 222 19.65 0.68 -5.04
CA TYR A 222 18.41 -0.01 -5.35
C TYR A 222 17.22 0.93 -5.07
N PHE A 223 16.30 1.06 -6.02
CA PHE A 223 15.07 1.85 -5.91
C PHE A 223 14.11 1.18 -4.91
N GLY A 224 14.43 1.21 -3.63
CA GLY A 224 13.78 0.51 -2.52
C GLY A 224 14.72 0.44 -1.32
N ILE A 225 14.49 -0.49 -0.38
CA ILE A 225 15.39 -0.67 0.78
C ILE A 225 16.73 -1.25 0.33
N ASN A 226 17.84 -0.68 0.81
CA ASN A 226 19.19 -1.18 0.58
C ASN A 226 19.26 -2.73 0.74
N PRO A 227 19.92 -3.46 -0.17
CA PRO A 227 19.99 -4.92 -0.10
C PRO A 227 20.55 -5.50 1.21
N ASP A 228 21.54 -4.86 1.83
CA ASP A 228 22.12 -5.32 3.10
C ASP A 228 21.10 -5.21 4.23
N SER A 229 20.37 -4.09 4.30
CA SER A 229 19.30 -3.88 5.29
C SER A 229 18.07 -4.72 5.02
N SER A 230 17.78 -5.00 3.74
CA SER A 230 16.77 -5.98 3.34
C SER A 230 17.12 -7.39 3.84
N ASP A 231 18.38 -7.81 3.72
CA ASP A 231 18.85 -9.09 4.26
C ASP A 231 18.79 -9.10 5.81
N ALA A 232 19.16 -8.00 6.46
CA ALA A 232 19.06 -7.89 7.91
C ALA A 232 17.59 -7.92 8.41
N LEU A 233 16.66 -7.32 7.67
CA LEU A 233 15.23 -7.47 7.93
C LEU A 233 14.77 -8.93 7.77
N ASN A 234 15.22 -9.63 6.71
CA ASN A 234 14.95 -11.06 6.55
C ASN A 234 15.40 -11.87 7.76
N ASP A 235 16.57 -11.57 8.32
CA ASP A 235 17.09 -12.25 9.51
C ASP A 235 16.23 -12.00 10.75
N VAL A 236 15.71 -10.79 10.96
CA VAL A 236 14.77 -10.48 12.05
C VAL A 236 13.47 -11.28 11.87
N VAL A 237 12.88 -11.24 10.67
CA VAL A 237 11.63 -11.96 10.36
C VAL A 237 11.80 -13.49 10.44
N ALA A 238 12.97 -14.01 10.11
CA ALA A 238 13.29 -15.42 10.23
C ALA A 238 13.40 -15.87 11.70
N LYS A 239 13.80 -14.98 12.62
CA LYS A 239 13.90 -15.26 14.07
C LYS A 239 12.54 -15.18 14.78
N HIS A 240 11.63 -14.32 14.30
CA HIS A 240 10.34 -14.06 14.94
C HIS A 240 9.19 -14.63 14.13
N ARG A 241 8.67 -15.79 14.54
CA ARG A 241 7.58 -16.50 13.83
C ARG A 241 6.27 -15.71 13.80
N ASN A 242 6.03 -14.84 14.77
CA ASN A 242 4.87 -13.98 14.82
C ASN A 242 4.91 -12.82 13.80
N ILE A 243 6.04 -12.52 13.16
CA ILE A 243 6.05 -11.53 12.06
C ILE A 243 5.49 -12.18 10.78
N ILE A 244 4.32 -11.76 10.33
CA ILE A 244 3.58 -12.44 9.25
C ILE A 244 3.78 -11.84 7.86
N GLY A 245 4.39 -10.65 7.77
CA GLY A 245 4.62 -9.98 6.50
C GLY A 245 5.34 -8.63 6.62
N TYR A 246 5.81 -8.13 5.48
CA TYR A 246 6.24 -6.74 5.29
C TYR A 246 5.41 -6.09 4.17
N THR A 247 4.86 -4.90 4.39
CA THR A 247 4.06 -4.18 3.39
C THR A 247 4.65 -2.81 3.07
N ALA A 248 4.64 -2.44 1.79
CA ALA A 248 5.23 -1.22 1.27
C ALA A 248 4.36 -0.51 0.22
N GLY A 249 4.66 0.77 -0.02
CA GLY A 249 4.17 1.58 -1.15
C GLY A 249 5.28 1.79 -2.19
N HIS A 250 5.56 3.04 -2.53
CA HIS A 250 6.71 3.57 -3.30
C HIS A 250 6.73 3.21 -4.80
N THR A 251 6.38 1.97 -5.12
CA THR A 251 6.45 1.43 -6.48
C THR A 251 5.19 1.69 -7.30
N HIS A 252 4.14 2.20 -6.66
CA HIS A 252 2.79 2.41 -7.19
C HIS A 252 2.10 1.17 -7.77
N ARG A 253 2.63 -0.03 -7.51
CA ARG A 253 2.04 -1.29 -7.99
C ARG A 253 1.64 -2.25 -6.87
N HIS A 254 0.80 -3.21 -7.24
CA HIS A 254 0.59 -4.39 -6.44
C HIS A 254 1.59 -5.50 -6.79
N ARG A 255 2.26 -6.04 -5.78
CA ARG A 255 3.17 -7.17 -5.95
C ARG A 255 3.22 -7.99 -4.66
N VAL A 256 3.28 -9.31 -4.80
CA VAL A 256 3.60 -10.21 -3.68
C VAL A 256 4.85 -11.00 -4.05
N ARG A 257 5.88 -10.87 -3.23
CA ARG A 257 7.11 -11.66 -3.29
C ARG A 257 7.29 -12.38 -1.96
N SER A 258 8.22 -13.33 -1.92
CA SER A 258 8.57 -14.03 -0.67
C SER A 258 9.97 -13.62 -0.24
N MET A 259 10.09 -13.31 1.06
CA MET A 259 11.36 -13.29 1.77
C MET A 259 12.01 -14.68 1.71
N ALA A 260 13.32 -14.75 1.96
CA ALA A 260 14.04 -16.03 2.02
C ALA A 260 13.45 -17.03 3.04
N CYS A 261 12.80 -16.52 4.09
CA CYS A 261 12.13 -17.33 5.10
C CYS A 261 10.68 -17.73 4.76
N GLY A 262 10.22 -17.43 3.53
CA GLY A 262 8.86 -17.75 3.04
C GLY A 262 7.78 -16.73 3.41
N VAL A 263 8.10 -15.74 4.24
CA VAL A 263 7.17 -14.67 4.63
C VAL A 263 6.91 -13.74 3.45
N PRO A 264 5.66 -13.31 3.21
CA PRO A 264 5.37 -12.37 2.13
C PRO A 264 5.99 -10.99 2.40
N THR A 265 6.62 -10.43 1.37
CA THR A 265 6.96 -9.00 1.27
C THR A 265 6.17 -8.43 0.11
N ILE A 266 5.36 -7.41 0.37
CA ILE A 266 4.30 -6.98 -0.53
C ILE A 266 4.38 -5.49 -0.83
N GLU A 267 3.97 -5.13 -2.04
CA GLU A 267 3.79 -3.76 -2.51
C GLU A 267 2.30 -3.51 -2.73
N ILE A 268 1.82 -2.34 -2.35
CA ILE A 268 0.43 -1.90 -2.54
C ILE A 268 0.43 -0.69 -3.47
N GLY A 269 -0.42 -0.74 -4.50
CA GLY A 269 -0.63 0.33 -5.45
C GLY A 269 -0.98 1.67 -4.78
N CYS A 270 -0.61 2.76 -5.45
CA CYS A 270 -0.79 4.11 -4.93
C CYS A 270 -2.27 4.53 -4.86
N VAL A 271 -2.52 5.60 -4.11
CA VAL A 271 -3.80 6.33 -4.18
C VAL A 271 -3.87 7.24 -5.39
N LYS A 272 -2.77 7.92 -5.75
CA LYS A 272 -2.81 9.08 -6.64
C LYS A 272 -3.18 8.82 -8.10
N ASP A 273 -2.93 7.62 -8.63
CA ASP A 273 -3.12 7.29 -10.04
C ASP A 273 -3.66 5.86 -10.23
N PHE A 274 -3.62 5.31 -11.44
CA PHE A 274 -4.18 3.98 -11.73
C PHE A 274 -3.46 2.85 -10.97
N PRO A 275 -4.17 1.91 -10.32
CA PRO A 275 -5.63 1.74 -10.29
C PRO A 275 -6.38 2.65 -9.30
N GLY A 276 -5.67 3.27 -8.37
CA GLY A 276 -6.20 4.19 -7.37
C GLY A 276 -6.77 3.40 -6.23
N THR A 277 -5.91 2.97 -5.29
CA THR A 277 -6.27 1.94 -4.32
C THR A 277 -5.94 2.29 -2.89
N TRP A 278 -6.68 1.65 -1.99
CA TRP A 278 -6.36 1.54 -0.58
C TRP A 278 -6.51 0.07 -0.15
N ALA A 279 -5.93 -0.34 0.97
CA ALA A 279 -6.03 -1.72 1.45
C ALA A 279 -6.73 -1.80 2.80
N GLN A 280 -7.69 -2.72 2.92
CA GLN A 280 -8.31 -3.13 4.16
C GLN A 280 -7.61 -4.37 4.70
N TYR A 281 -7.45 -4.41 6.02
CA TYR A 281 -7.00 -5.58 6.75
C TYR A 281 -8.09 -6.02 7.71
N ARG A 282 -8.52 -7.28 7.60
CA ARG A 282 -9.49 -7.92 8.51
C ARG A 282 -8.73 -8.92 9.37
N VAL A 283 -8.71 -8.68 10.67
CA VAL A 283 -7.96 -9.46 11.65
C VAL A 283 -8.92 -10.40 12.35
N TYR A 284 -8.76 -11.70 12.13
CA TYR A 284 -9.51 -12.74 12.80
C TYR A 284 -8.62 -13.49 13.79
N GLU A 285 -9.20 -14.28 14.68
CA GLU A 285 -8.44 -15.15 15.58
C GLU A 285 -7.49 -16.10 14.83
N GLY A 286 -7.91 -16.61 13.68
CA GLY A 286 -7.18 -17.59 12.87
C GLY A 286 -6.34 -17.02 11.72
N GLY A 287 -6.27 -15.70 11.54
CA GLY A 287 -5.44 -15.09 10.49
C GLY A 287 -5.83 -13.66 10.11
N VAL A 288 -5.01 -13.06 9.23
CA VAL A 288 -5.20 -11.68 8.74
C VAL A 288 -5.46 -11.72 7.24
N MET A 289 -6.58 -11.15 6.81
CA MET A 289 -6.94 -11.00 5.40
C MET A 289 -6.62 -9.59 4.92
N GLN A 290 -5.86 -9.46 3.83
CA GLN A 290 -5.72 -8.21 3.08
C GLN A 290 -6.71 -8.18 1.92
N VAL A 291 -7.40 -7.06 1.77
CA VAL A 291 -8.33 -6.79 0.66
C VAL A 291 -8.00 -5.41 0.10
N VAL A 292 -7.45 -5.36 -1.10
CA VAL A 292 -7.25 -4.09 -1.82
C VAL A 292 -8.56 -3.66 -2.46
N HIS A 293 -8.91 -2.39 -2.26
CA HIS A 293 -10.07 -1.72 -2.82
C HIS A 293 -9.61 -0.69 -3.85
N ARG A 294 -10.22 -0.72 -5.03
CA ARG A 294 -10.13 0.36 -6.01
C ARG A 294 -11.13 1.46 -5.66
N ILE A 295 -10.65 2.70 -5.55
CA ILE A 295 -11.47 3.87 -5.24
C ILE A 295 -12.50 4.03 -6.34
N SER A 296 -13.76 4.07 -5.94
CA SER A 296 -14.94 3.90 -6.78
C SER A 296 -15.83 5.14 -6.85
N SER A 297 -15.40 6.27 -6.29
CA SER A 297 -16.09 7.54 -6.51
C SER A 297 -15.97 7.95 -7.99
N PRO A 298 -17.02 8.53 -8.60
CA PRO A 298 -17.01 8.84 -10.03
C PRO A 298 -15.82 9.69 -10.48
N ASP A 299 -15.47 10.74 -9.73
CA ASP A 299 -14.37 11.66 -10.07
C ASP A 299 -13.00 10.96 -9.97
N ALA A 300 -12.82 10.08 -8.98
CA ALA A 300 -11.59 9.30 -8.83
C ALA A 300 -11.44 8.25 -9.93
N LEU A 301 -12.55 7.64 -10.37
CA LEU A 301 -12.54 6.74 -11.52
C LEU A 301 -12.24 7.49 -12.81
N GLU A 302 -12.87 8.65 -13.07
CA GLU A 302 -12.54 9.46 -14.25
C GLU A 302 -11.05 9.83 -14.28
N TRP A 303 -10.48 10.22 -13.15
CA TRP A 303 -9.04 10.50 -13.06
C TRP A 303 -8.17 9.26 -13.28
N SER A 304 -8.37 8.21 -12.47
CA SER A 304 -7.52 7.01 -12.49
C SER A 304 -7.59 6.29 -13.84
N GLU A 305 -8.73 6.28 -14.53
CA GLU A 305 -8.86 5.72 -15.88
C GLU A 305 -7.98 6.45 -16.91
N ARG A 306 -7.79 7.76 -16.78
CA ARG A 306 -6.86 8.53 -17.64
C ARG A 306 -5.40 8.15 -17.41
N CYS A 307 -5.09 7.59 -16.24
CA CYS A 307 -3.76 7.18 -15.83
C CYS A 307 -3.41 5.73 -16.23
N ARG A 308 -4.32 4.95 -16.83
CA ARG A 308 -4.02 3.57 -17.28
C ARG A 308 -2.82 3.48 -18.21
N HIS A 309 -2.58 4.53 -18.99
CA HIS A 309 -1.57 4.53 -20.04
C HIS A 309 -0.32 5.35 -19.69
N LEU A 310 -0.12 5.73 -18.42
CA LEU A 310 1.11 6.42 -18.02
C LEU A 310 2.33 5.64 -18.53
N TYR A 311 3.38 6.38 -18.92
CA TYR A 311 4.64 5.81 -19.42
C TYR A 311 4.55 4.99 -20.73
N ALA A 312 3.41 4.93 -21.43
CA ALA A 312 3.29 4.20 -22.69
C ALA A 312 4.28 4.67 -23.77
N ASP A 313 4.67 5.97 -23.79
CA ASP A 313 5.67 6.48 -24.75
C ASP A 313 7.10 6.00 -24.41
N THR A 314 7.30 5.42 -23.22
CA THR A 314 8.55 4.73 -22.84
C THR A 314 8.53 3.24 -23.19
N GLY A 315 7.39 2.72 -23.66
CA GLY A 315 7.15 1.30 -23.95
C GLY A 315 6.73 0.47 -22.74
N MET A 316 6.40 1.10 -21.60
CA MET A 316 5.91 0.44 -20.41
C MET A 316 4.38 0.22 -20.48
N ASP A 317 3.94 -0.98 -20.14
CA ASP A 317 2.53 -1.29 -19.88
C ASP A 317 2.24 -1.00 -18.40
N TYR A 318 1.87 0.25 -18.10
CA TYR A 318 1.63 0.70 -16.72
C TYR A 318 0.37 0.08 -16.11
N GLU A 319 -0.66 -0.17 -16.91
CA GLU A 319 -1.87 -0.85 -16.46
C GLU A 319 -1.55 -2.23 -15.87
N SER A 320 -0.85 -3.08 -16.61
CA SER A 320 -0.42 -4.40 -16.12
C SER A 320 0.57 -4.28 -14.96
N TYR A 321 1.48 -3.30 -15.02
CA TYR A 321 2.48 -3.07 -13.96
C TYR A 321 1.81 -2.70 -12.63
N ALA A 322 0.92 -1.71 -12.63
CA ALA A 322 0.32 -1.14 -11.43
C ALA A 322 -0.76 -2.06 -10.84
N LEU A 323 -1.64 -2.60 -11.68
CA LEU A 323 -2.78 -3.40 -11.24
C LEU A 323 -2.34 -4.73 -10.58
N GLY A 324 -1.33 -5.39 -11.15
CA GLY A 324 -0.91 -6.73 -10.73
C GLY A 324 -2.01 -7.79 -10.86
N THR A 325 -1.77 -8.96 -10.29
CA THR A 325 -2.77 -10.05 -10.24
C THR A 325 -3.71 -9.89 -9.05
N LEU A 326 -4.89 -10.52 -9.13
CA LEU A 326 -5.84 -10.51 -8.02
C LEU A 326 -5.26 -11.12 -6.74
N ALA A 327 -4.42 -12.15 -6.85
CA ALA A 327 -3.75 -12.79 -5.71
C ALA A 327 -2.66 -11.90 -5.07
N GLU A 328 -2.16 -10.89 -5.80
CA GLU A 328 -1.25 -9.89 -5.24
C GLU A 328 -2.00 -8.76 -4.51
N ARG A 329 -3.30 -8.59 -4.82
CA ARG A 329 -4.17 -7.58 -4.23
C ARG A 329 -4.92 -8.09 -3.00
N CYS A 330 -5.49 -9.29 -3.09
CA CYS A 330 -6.39 -9.83 -2.08
C CYS A 330 -6.00 -11.26 -1.69
N PHE A 331 -5.63 -11.46 -0.43
CA PHE A 331 -5.20 -12.76 0.08
C PHE A 331 -5.26 -12.81 1.61
N VAL A 332 -5.13 -14.01 2.18
CA VAL A 332 -4.94 -14.22 3.62
C VAL A 332 -3.45 -14.45 3.88
N PHE A 333 -2.85 -13.71 4.81
CA PHE A 333 -1.46 -13.92 5.20
C PHE A 333 -1.27 -15.35 5.71
N PRO A 334 -0.18 -16.03 5.31
CA PRO A 334 0.04 -17.40 5.73
C PRO A 334 0.31 -17.47 7.23
N ASN A 335 -0.38 -18.39 7.92
CA ASN A 335 -0.06 -18.72 9.30
C ASN A 335 1.36 -19.31 9.37
N ARG A 336 2.13 -18.87 10.36
CA ARG A 336 3.50 -19.35 10.61
C ARG A 336 3.48 -20.23 11.85
N SER A 337 3.62 -21.55 11.66
CA SER A 337 3.71 -22.53 12.74
C SER A 337 5.08 -22.60 13.39
#